data_AF-A0A497AEJ8-F1
#
_entry.id   AF-A0A497AEJ8-F1
#
_cell.length_a   1.000
_cell.length_b   1.000
_cell.length_c   1.000
_cell.angle_alpha   90.00
_cell.angle_beta   90.00
_cell.angle_gamma   90.00
#
_symmetry.space_group_name_H-M   'P 1'
#
loop_
_entity.id
_entity.type
_entity.pdbx_description
1 polymer ?
#
loop_
_entity_poly.entity_id
_entity_poly.type
_entity_poly.pdbx_seq_one_letter_code
_entity_poly.pdbx_strand_id
1 'polypeptide(L)'
;MSNWADITLFEDSDVIPYEPIYYGELDSDSRNKHDLVKERFKNILLKRFSDLQNRIKNADSDILIVDHIENPEVLKTAAIYYNLYLVFSTQTISENDIYSRKAAEYKFLFKEAFDVACEQIKFDDDVEYYLNIYGKPRITW
;
A
#
# COMPACT_ATOMS: atom_id res chain seq x y z
N MET A 1 14.50 14.21 -5.82
CA MET A 1 13.52 13.11 -5.94
C MET A 1 12.91 12.91 -4.57
N SER A 2 11.58 12.89 -4.46
CA SER A 2 10.92 12.63 -3.18
C SER A 2 11.03 11.15 -2.86
N ASN A 3 11.67 10.82 -1.75
CA ASN A 3 11.84 9.45 -1.31
C ASN A 3 10.48 8.87 -0.89
N TRP A 4 10.18 7.63 -1.30
CA TRP A 4 9.05 6.84 -0.81
C TRP A 4 8.86 6.97 0.72
N ALA A 5 9.97 7.01 1.47
CA ALA A 5 10.00 7.13 2.92
C ALA A 5 9.46 8.47 3.48
N ASP A 6 9.45 9.54 2.69
CA ASP A 6 9.11 10.90 3.17
C ASP A 6 7.68 11.34 2.78
N ILE A 7 6.95 10.51 2.05
CA ILE A 7 5.65 10.88 1.48
C ILE A 7 4.49 10.42 2.36
N THR A 8 3.53 11.33 2.55
CA THR A 8 2.22 11.03 3.12
C THR A 8 1.30 10.52 2.01
N LEU A 9 0.90 9.25 2.09
CA LEU A 9 0.06 8.62 1.05
C LEU A 9 -1.40 9.12 1.09
N PHE A 10 -1.89 9.50 2.26
CA PHE A 10 -3.26 9.99 2.48
C PHE A 10 -3.31 10.84 3.76
N GLU A 11 -4.30 11.72 3.83
CA GLU A 11 -4.65 12.50 5.02
C GLU A 11 -6.00 12.04 5.59
N ASP A 12 -6.31 12.39 6.83
CA ASP A 12 -7.62 12.10 7.46
C ASP A 12 -8.79 12.59 6.60
N SER A 13 -8.61 13.75 5.96
CA SER A 13 -9.60 14.36 5.05
C SER A 13 -9.95 13.45 3.86
N ASP A 14 -9.03 12.58 3.45
CA ASP A 14 -9.25 11.59 2.40
C ASP A 14 -10.04 10.37 2.89
N VAL A 15 -9.99 10.07 4.19
CA VAL A 15 -10.63 8.88 4.78
C VAL A 15 -12.08 9.16 5.19
N ILE A 16 -12.34 10.36 5.74
CA ILE A 16 -13.65 10.78 6.25
C ILE A 16 -14.82 10.52 5.27
N PRO A 17 -14.71 10.77 3.95
CA PRO A 17 -15.83 10.56 3.03
C PRO A 17 -16.28 9.11 2.90
N TYR A 18 -15.42 8.14 3.20
CA TYR A 18 -15.72 6.72 3.04
C TYR A 18 -16.60 6.17 4.16
N GLU A 19 -16.36 6.58 5.41
CA GLU A 19 -17.10 6.10 6.58
C GLU A 19 -17.39 7.23 7.59
N PRO A 20 -18.09 8.30 7.19
CA PRO A 20 -18.23 9.51 8.01
C PRO A 20 -18.92 9.25 9.36
N ILE A 21 -19.79 8.24 9.44
CA ILE A 21 -20.50 7.85 10.67
C ILE A 21 -19.54 7.20 11.66
N TYR A 22 -18.87 6.12 11.26
CA TYR A 22 -18.00 5.35 12.16
C TYR A 22 -16.68 6.08 12.44
N TYR A 23 -16.14 6.81 11.47
CA TYR A 23 -14.88 7.54 11.62
C TYR A 23 -14.99 8.74 12.57
N GLY A 24 -16.21 9.25 12.82
CA GLY A 24 -16.45 10.25 13.87
C GLY A 24 -16.45 9.66 15.29
N GLU A 25 -16.80 8.38 15.43
CA GLU A 25 -16.98 7.70 16.73
C GLU A 25 -15.70 7.01 17.24
N LEU A 26 -14.74 6.79 16.36
CA LEU A 26 -13.47 6.14 16.68
C LEU A 26 -12.48 7.10 17.35
N ASP A 27 -11.67 6.57 18.26
CA ASP A 27 -10.59 7.34 18.88
C ASP A 27 -9.54 7.82 17.85
N SER A 28 -8.86 8.93 18.12
CA SER A 28 -7.87 9.51 17.19
C SER A 28 -6.74 8.55 16.82
N ASP A 29 -6.29 7.73 17.77
CA ASP A 29 -5.12 6.86 17.63
C ASP A 29 -5.45 5.61 16.81
N SER A 30 -6.73 5.22 16.80
CA SER A 30 -7.31 4.17 15.98
C SER A 30 -7.51 4.61 14.55
N ARG A 31 -7.85 5.89 14.32
CA ARG A 31 -8.16 6.46 12.99
C ARG A 31 -6.95 6.60 12.08
N ASN A 32 -5.78 6.91 12.64
CA ASN A 32 -4.61 7.28 11.87
C ASN A 32 -3.50 6.23 12.00
N LYS A 33 -3.60 5.17 11.20
CA LYS A 33 -2.57 4.11 11.13
C LYS A 33 -1.51 4.40 10.05
N HIS A 34 -1.20 5.67 9.77
CA HIS A 34 -0.35 6.08 8.63
C HIS A 34 0.97 5.32 8.56
N ASP A 35 1.73 5.32 9.65
CA ASP A 35 3.04 4.66 9.72
C ASP A 35 2.90 3.14 9.53
N LEU A 36 1.89 2.54 10.15
CA LEU A 36 1.61 1.11 10.04
C LEU A 36 1.17 0.74 8.62
N VAL A 37 0.32 1.54 7.97
CA VAL A 37 -0.09 1.36 6.58
C VAL A 37 1.13 1.41 5.67
N LYS A 38 2.00 2.41 5.86
CA LYS A 38 3.20 2.60 5.06
C LYS A 38 4.20 1.46 5.22
N GLU A 39 4.45 1.03 6.46
CA GLU A 39 5.32 -0.12 6.76
C GLU A 39 4.79 -1.40 6.10
N ARG A 40 3.48 -1.66 6.22
CA ARG A 40 2.84 -2.82 5.59
C ARG A 40 2.89 -2.73 4.07
N PHE A 41 2.66 -1.56 3.48
CA PHE A 41 2.80 -1.34 2.04
C PHE A 41 4.20 -1.62 1.56
N LYS A 42 5.23 -1.09 2.25
CA LYS A 42 6.63 -1.37 1.91
C LYS A 42 6.91 -2.87 1.90
N ASN A 43 6.44 -3.61 2.92
CA ASN A 43 6.59 -5.06 2.98
C ASN A 43 5.85 -5.80 1.85
N ILE A 44 4.63 -5.40 1.53
CA ILE A 44 3.84 -6.00 0.44
C ILE A 44 4.50 -5.74 -0.92
N LEU A 45 4.95 -4.51 -1.17
CA LEU A 45 5.66 -4.12 -2.40
C LEU A 45 7.00 -4.85 -2.52
N LEU A 46 7.79 -4.94 -1.43
CA LEU A 46 9.04 -5.71 -1.42
C LEU A 46 8.81 -7.18 -1.77
N LYS A 47 7.75 -7.79 -1.22
CA LYS A 47 7.36 -9.16 -1.58
C LYS A 47 6.91 -9.25 -3.04
N ARG A 48 6.11 -8.29 -3.52
CA ARG A 48 5.59 -8.26 -4.90
C ARG A 48 6.71 -8.12 -5.94
N PHE A 49 7.73 -7.33 -5.63
CA PHE A 49 8.87 -7.10 -6.50
C PHE A 49 10.08 -7.97 -6.14
N SER A 50 9.95 -9.00 -5.30
CA SER A 50 11.08 -9.78 -4.81
C SER A 50 11.87 -10.45 -5.92
N ASP A 51 11.19 -10.96 -6.96
CA ASP A 51 11.84 -11.61 -8.09
C ASP A 51 12.71 -10.65 -8.89
N LEU A 52 12.21 -9.43 -9.12
CA LEU A 52 12.96 -8.37 -9.76
C LEU A 52 14.11 -7.91 -8.86
N GLN A 53 13.85 -7.72 -7.56
CA GLN A 53 14.84 -7.34 -6.56
C GLN A 53 16.02 -8.31 -6.49
N ASN A 54 15.74 -9.62 -6.58
CA ASN A 54 16.77 -10.66 -6.59
C ASN A 54 17.60 -10.64 -7.88
N ARG A 55 16.99 -10.36 -9.03
CA ARG A 55 17.71 -10.22 -10.31
C ARG A 55 18.63 -9.01 -10.31
N ILE A 56 18.15 -7.88 -9.77
CA ILE A 56 18.95 -6.64 -9.62
C ILE A 56 20.12 -6.85 -8.65
N LYS A 57 19.89 -7.48 -7.49
CA LYS A 57 20.96 -7.76 -6.51
C LYS A 57 22.09 -8.61 -7.07
N ASN A 58 21.78 -9.59 -7.92
CA ASN A 58 22.80 -10.40 -8.59
C ASN A 58 23.65 -9.62 -9.61
N ALA A 59 23.23 -8.40 -9.98
CA ALA A 59 23.89 -7.51 -10.92
C ALA A 59 24.71 -6.39 -10.23
N ASP A 60 25.08 -6.56 -8.96
CA ASP A 60 26.06 -5.74 -8.21
C ASP A 60 25.51 -4.40 -7.64
N SER A 61 24.20 -4.28 -7.40
CA SER A 61 23.61 -3.07 -6.79
C SER A 61 22.78 -3.36 -5.53
N ASP A 62 23.01 -2.55 -4.48
CA ASP A 62 22.22 -2.49 -3.25
C ASP A 62 20.89 -1.73 -3.43
N ILE A 63 20.44 -1.56 -4.67
CA ILE A 63 19.23 -0.82 -5.02
C ILE A 63 18.01 -1.51 -4.42
N LEU A 64 17.20 -0.78 -3.65
CA LEU A 64 15.90 -1.24 -3.16
C LEU A 64 14.79 -0.67 -4.04
N ILE A 65 14.17 -1.50 -4.87
CA ILE A 65 13.19 -1.06 -5.89
C ILE A 65 12.10 -0.15 -5.33
N VAL A 66 11.63 -0.42 -4.12
CA VAL A 66 10.55 0.36 -3.48
C VAL A 66 10.98 1.80 -3.18
N ASP A 67 12.27 2.04 -2.96
CA ASP A 67 12.81 3.38 -2.69
C ASP A 67 12.99 4.21 -3.98
N HIS A 68 12.82 3.59 -5.15
CA HIS A 68 12.94 4.18 -6.49
C HIS A 68 11.57 4.40 -7.18
N ILE A 69 10.46 4.29 -6.46
CA ILE A 69 9.12 4.61 -6.97
C ILE A 69 8.98 6.13 -7.12
N GLU A 70 8.74 6.62 -8.34
CA GLU A 70 8.65 8.06 -8.62
C GLU A 70 7.25 8.65 -8.41
N ASN A 71 6.21 7.81 -8.47
CA ASN A 71 4.81 8.23 -8.41
C ASN A 71 4.01 7.53 -7.29
N PRO A 72 4.45 7.62 -6.03
CA PRO A 72 3.84 6.92 -4.91
C PRO A 72 2.38 7.28 -4.64
N GLU A 73 1.90 8.43 -5.13
CA GLU A 73 0.51 8.87 -5.02
C GLU A 73 -0.48 7.91 -5.68
N VAL A 74 -0.06 7.07 -6.64
CA VAL A 74 -0.93 6.04 -7.23
C VAL A 74 -1.42 5.02 -6.21
N LEU A 75 -0.74 4.91 -5.06
CA LEU A 75 -1.09 4.01 -3.97
C LEU A 75 -2.07 4.63 -2.96
N LYS A 76 -2.45 5.91 -3.11
CA LYS A 76 -3.33 6.64 -2.18
C LYS A 76 -4.64 5.90 -1.88
N THR A 77 -5.39 5.52 -2.91
CA THR A 77 -6.68 4.82 -2.73
C THR A 77 -6.51 3.49 -2.00
N ALA A 78 -5.49 2.72 -2.37
CA ALA A 78 -5.20 1.46 -1.68
C ALA A 78 -4.83 1.71 -0.20
N ALA A 79 -4.08 2.77 0.09
CA ALA A 79 -3.68 3.12 1.44
C ALA A 79 -4.88 3.52 2.31
N ILE A 80 -5.85 4.27 1.76
CA ILE A 80 -7.11 4.61 2.43
C ILE A 80 -7.90 3.35 2.79
N TYR A 81 -8.09 2.44 1.84
CA TYR A 81 -8.81 1.18 2.11
C TYR A 81 -8.07 0.31 3.12
N TYR A 82 -6.74 0.25 3.07
CA TYR A 82 -5.97 -0.50 4.04
C TYR A 82 -6.05 0.11 5.43
N ASN A 83 -6.04 1.44 5.55
CA ASN A 83 -6.28 2.13 6.81
C ASN A 83 -7.64 1.75 7.40
N LEU A 84 -8.72 1.85 6.61
CA LEU A 84 -10.08 1.48 7.04
C LEU A 84 -10.16 0.00 7.44
N TYR A 85 -9.52 -0.89 6.68
CA TYR A 85 -9.42 -2.30 7.05
C TYR A 85 -8.80 -2.49 8.45
N LEU A 86 -7.67 -1.84 8.72
CA LEU A 86 -6.98 -1.94 10.01
C LEU A 86 -7.86 -1.38 11.14
N VAL A 87 -8.44 -0.20 10.92
CA VAL A 87 -9.35 0.48 11.85
C VAL A 87 -10.48 -0.47 12.26
N PHE A 88 -11.25 -0.98 11.29
CA PHE A 88 -12.38 -1.86 11.60
C PHE A 88 -11.97 -3.23 12.16
N SER A 89 -10.82 -3.76 11.74
CA SER A 89 -10.30 -5.02 12.28
C SER A 89 -10.02 -4.91 13.79
N THR A 90 -9.53 -3.76 14.25
CA THR A 90 -9.25 -3.55 15.69
C THR A 90 -10.51 -3.43 16.55
N GLN A 91 -11.65 -3.12 15.95
CA GLN A 91 -12.94 -2.96 16.64
C GLN A 91 -13.80 -4.22 16.58
N THR A 92 -13.35 -5.25 15.86
CA THR A 92 -14.07 -6.50 15.71
C THR A 92 -14.08 -7.27 17.04
N ILE A 93 -15.28 -7.53 17.57
CA ILE A 93 -15.51 -8.33 18.78
C ILE A 93 -15.94 -9.76 18.39
N SER A 94 -16.58 -9.91 17.24
CA SER A 94 -17.12 -11.16 16.70
C SER A 94 -17.02 -11.17 15.18
N GLU A 95 -16.75 -12.33 14.57
CA GLU A 95 -16.66 -12.49 13.10
C GLU A 95 -17.92 -12.04 12.34
N ASN A 96 -19.07 -11.91 13.02
CA ASN A 96 -20.34 -11.52 12.42
C ASN A 96 -20.81 -10.10 12.77
N ASP A 97 -20.03 -9.33 13.52
CA ASP A 97 -20.39 -7.93 13.80
C ASP A 97 -20.19 -7.02 12.57
N ILE A 98 -20.72 -5.79 12.66
CA ILE A 98 -20.66 -4.81 11.58
C ILE A 98 -19.21 -4.44 11.22
N TYR A 99 -18.31 -4.42 12.20
CA TYR A 99 -16.91 -4.06 12.00
C TYR A 99 -16.15 -5.18 11.28
N SER A 100 -16.41 -6.45 11.59
CA SER A 100 -15.88 -7.59 10.85
C SER A 100 -16.27 -7.52 9.37
N ARG A 101 -17.55 -7.23 9.09
CA ARG A 101 -18.06 -7.10 7.71
C ARG A 101 -17.38 -5.93 6.98
N LYS A 102 -17.25 -4.79 7.64
CA LYS A 102 -16.54 -3.62 7.08
C LYS A 102 -15.05 -3.89 6.85
N ALA A 103 -14.39 -4.56 7.78
CA ALA A 103 -13.00 -4.98 7.61
C ALA A 103 -12.85 -5.89 6.39
N ALA A 104 -13.75 -6.86 6.20
CA ALA A 104 -13.73 -7.74 5.02
C ALA A 104 -13.95 -6.97 3.71
N GLU A 105 -14.91 -6.04 3.68
CA GLU A 105 -15.17 -5.14 2.55
C GLU A 105 -13.93 -4.34 2.17
N TYR A 106 -13.33 -3.63 3.13
CA TYR A 106 -12.14 -2.80 2.87
C TYR A 106 -10.90 -3.61 2.53
N LYS A 107 -10.77 -4.83 3.05
CA LYS A 107 -9.70 -5.76 2.65
C LYS A 107 -9.84 -6.17 1.18
N PHE A 108 -11.07 -6.38 0.71
CA PHE A 108 -11.33 -6.70 -0.69
C PHE A 108 -11.01 -5.50 -1.59
N LEU A 109 -11.56 -4.32 -1.27
CA LEU A 109 -11.31 -3.08 -2.02
C LEU A 109 -9.83 -2.70 -2.05
N PHE A 110 -9.10 -2.91 -0.94
CA PHE A 110 -7.66 -2.74 -0.88
C PHE A 110 -6.95 -3.59 -1.93
N LYS A 111 -7.28 -4.87 -2.06
CA LYS A 111 -6.61 -5.77 -3.01
C LYS A 111 -6.81 -5.30 -4.45
N GLU A 112 -8.04 -4.96 -4.82
CA GLU A 112 -8.35 -4.47 -6.16
C GLU A 112 -7.61 -3.16 -6.47
N ALA A 113 -7.68 -2.18 -5.55
CA ALA A 113 -7.00 -0.91 -5.72
C ALA A 113 -5.48 -1.06 -5.74
N PHE A 114 -4.92 -1.98 -4.96
CA PHE A 114 -3.48 -2.21 -4.88
C PHE A 114 -2.94 -2.88 -6.15
N ASP A 115 -3.67 -3.85 -6.72
CA ASP A 115 -3.29 -4.47 -7.99
C ASP A 115 -3.28 -3.42 -9.12
N VAL A 116 -4.33 -2.59 -9.20
CA VAL A 116 -4.43 -1.49 -10.18
C VAL A 116 -3.31 -0.47 -9.97
N ALA A 117 -2.97 -0.13 -8.72
CA ALA A 117 -1.88 0.79 -8.43
C ALA A 117 -0.52 0.22 -8.86
N CYS A 118 -0.27 -1.07 -8.61
CA CYS A 118 0.98 -1.73 -9.00
C CYS A 118 1.22 -1.69 -10.52
N GLU A 119 0.17 -1.71 -11.33
CA GLU A 119 0.28 -1.58 -12.79
C GLU A 119 0.67 -0.16 -13.23
N GLN A 120 0.41 0.83 -12.39
CA GLN A 120 0.65 2.25 -12.66
C GLN A 120 1.94 2.78 -12.04
N ILE A 121 2.61 1.99 -11.18
CA ILE A 121 3.90 2.38 -10.59
C ILE A 121 4.92 2.64 -11.71
N LYS A 122 5.56 3.78 -11.59
CA LYS A 122 6.71 4.22 -12.38
C LYS A 122 7.94 4.19 -11.48
N PHE A 123 9.04 3.76 -12.05
CA PHE A 123 10.33 3.76 -11.39
C PHE A 123 11.26 4.74 -12.10
N ASP A 124 12.32 5.12 -11.41
CA ASP A 124 13.38 5.92 -12.02
C ASP A 124 14.17 5.14 -13.09
N ASP A 125 15.05 5.86 -13.79
CA ASP A 125 15.83 5.34 -14.91
C ASP A 125 16.67 4.11 -14.53
N ASP A 126 17.17 4.04 -13.28
CA ASP A 126 18.00 2.93 -12.80
C ASP A 126 17.18 1.63 -12.76
N VAL A 127 15.97 1.67 -12.18
CA VAL A 127 15.10 0.49 -12.11
C VAL A 127 14.44 0.18 -13.45
N GLU A 128 14.05 1.21 -14.22
CA GLU A 128 13.51 1.03 -15.58
C GLU A 128 14.52 0.34 -16.51
N TYR A 129 15.82 0.63 -16.39
CA TYR A 129 16.87 -0.10 -17.10
C TYR A 129 16.80 -1.61 -16.83
N TYR A 130 16.69 -2.01 -15.56
CA TYR A 130 16.60 -3.42 -15.19
C TYR A 130 15.27 -4.06 -15.59
N LEU A 131 14.16 -3.33 -15.54
CA LEU A 131 12.85 -3.79 -16.02
C LEU A 131 12.86 -4.09 -17.52
N ASN A 132 13.56 -3.27 -18.31
CA ASN A 132 13.72 -3.49 -19.75
C ASN A 132 14.57 -4.73 -20.08
N ILE A 133 15.54 -5.07 -19.24
CA ILE A 133 16.40 -6.26 -19.43
C ILE A 133 15.70 -7.55 -18.98
N TYR A 134 15.09 -7.53 -17.80
CA TYR A 134 14.57 -8.74 -17.15
C TYR A 134 13.07 -8.95 -17.34
N GLY A 135 12.37 -7.98 -17.93
CA GLY A 135 10.93 -7.95 -18.08
C GLY A 135 10.21 -7.53 -16.79
N LYS A 136 9.00 -6.98 -16.95
CA LYS A 136 8.15 -6.62 -15.80
C LYS A 136 7.78 -7.90 -15.01
N PRO A 137 7.87 -7.87 -13.67
CA PRO A 137 7.50 -9.03 -12.85
C PRO A 137 6.05 -9.42 -13.14
N ARG A 138 5.83 -10.72 -13.37
CA ARG A 138 4.48 -11.25 -13.54
C ARG A 138 3.80 -11.29 -12.17
N ILE A 139 2.59 -10.76 -12.12
CA ILE A 139 1.75 -10.70 -10.93
C ILE A 139 1.38 -12.13 -10.50
N THR A 140 1.87 -12.57 -9.33
CA THR A 140 1.40 -13.79 -8.65
C THR A 140 1.14 -13.49 -7.17
N TRP A 141 0.05 -14.08 -6.65
CA TRP A 141 -0.41 -13.97 -5.27
C TRP A 141 0.09 -15.16 -4.42
#